data_AF-A0A7Y2MT95-F1
#
_entry.id   AF-A0A7Y2MT95-F1
#
_cell.length_a   1.000
_cell.length_b   1.000
_cell.length_c   1.000
_cell.angle_alpha   90.00
_cell.angle_beta   90.00
_cell.angle_gamma   90.00
#
_symmetry.space_group_name_H-M   'P 1'
#
loop_
_entity.id
_entity.type
_entity.pdbx_description
1 polymer ?
#
loop_
_entity_poly.entity_id
_entity_poly.type
_entity_poly.pdbx_seq_one_letter_code
_entity_poly.pdbx_strand_id
1 'polypeptide(L)'
;FFYNQDRNPQVRLRKVGAPVWETQVTSKHYTAVKAGETSQFYSENGKIIASVENLGSEDINCMNLSITNSGNGWNNLPGSIHHYSHKNYLIETENENAYYKLKLYFTYNEMNIWSGVLSNLNIIKSETPLSQSVNDDEILGIYLIEQYQGPFSDYMLSTTMAGSGFIALTDQSVESSNVNIDVGSYVINDPEGKVMLTSLGDSCFLAYPDDGVWSILPHNQSLHGTGINNGNLFLKEIGSHLYFKTSSSDYYRVYVDDNGNVILTENAQAPTPAIYLPADDLALLSSGSGIIFTSPSNRCYKLVVEDSGQLLAFQVKCPN
;
A
#
# COMPACT_ATOMS: atom_id res chain seq x y z
N PHE A 1 -36.01 -21.01 -20.83
CA PHE A 1 -34.63 -21.45 -21.10
C PHE A 1 -33.95 -20.39 -21.96
N PHE A 2 -33.29 -19.40 -21.34
CA PHE A 2 -32.45 -18.45 -22.06
C PHE A 2 -31.02 -19.00 -22.07
N TYR A 3 -30.46 -19.15 -23.27
CA TYR A 3 -29.13 -19.68 -23.51
C TYR A 3 -28.07 -18.67 -23.05
N ASN A 4 -27.23 -19.11 -22.13
CA ASN A 4 -26.06 -18.40 -21.61
C ASN A 4 -24.90 -18.65 -22.59
N GLN A 5 -24.61 -17.70 -23.49
CA GLN A 5 -23.56 -17.85 -24.51
C GLN A 5 -22.16 -17.39 -24.07
N ASP A 6 -21.96 -16.95 -22.83
CA ASP A 6 -20.68 -16.38 -22.38
C ASP A 6 -19.75 -17.35 -21.65
N ARG A 7 -19.81 -18.65 -21.95
CA ARG A 7 -18.88 -19.66 -21.40
C ARG A 7 -17.88 -20.22 -22.40
N ASN A 8 -17.49 -19.44 -23.41
CA ASN A 8 -16.28 -19.79 -24.15
C ASN A 8 -15.05 -19.32 -23.34
N PRO A 9 -14.07 -20.19 -23.07
CA PRO A 9 -12.79 -19.73 -22.54
C PRO A 9 -12.20 -18.75 -23.56
N GLN A 10 -12.14 -17.47 -23.20
CA GLN A 10 -11.43 -16.48 -24.00
C GLN A 10 -9.94 -16.70 -23.81
N VAL A 11 -9.38 -17.65 -24.57
CA VAL A 11 -7.93 -17.76 -24.74
C VAL A 11 -7.48 -16.52 -25.50
N ARG A 12 -7.03 -15.50 -24.78
CA ARG A 12 -6.39 -14.32 -25.37
C ARG A 12 -4.91 -14.58 -25.54
N LEU A 13 -4.52 -14.94 -26.76
CA LEU A 13 -3.12 -14.96 -27.17
C LEU A 13 -2.62 -13.51 -27.21
N ARG A 14 -1.71 -13.15 -26.30
CA ARG A 14 -1.05 -11.83 -26.32
C ARG A 14 0.17 -11.88 -27.23
N LYS A 15 0.33 -10.85 -28.06
CA LYS A 15 1.58 -10.60 -28.76
C LYS A 15 2.66 -10.30 -27.71
N VAL A 16 3.81 -10.97 -27.80
CA VAL A 16 4.96 -10.69 -26.93
C VAL A 16 5.38 -9.24 -27.15
N GLY A 17 5.16 -8.42 -26.13
CA GLY A 17 5.37 -6.97 -26.08
C GLY A 17 4.81 -6.45 -24.75
N ALA A 18 5.38 -5.37 -24.20
CA ALA A 18 4.94 -4.83 -22.92
C ALA A 18 3.42 -4.54 -22.93
N PRO A 19 2.69 -4.81 -21.84
CA PRO A 19 1.30 -4.42 -21.72
C PRO A 19 1.14 -2.92 -22.01
N VAL A 20 0.16 -2.58 -22.85
CA VAL A 20 -0.14 -1.18 -23.17
C VAL A 20 -1.22 -0.71 -22.19
N TRP A 21 -0.89 0.24 -21.34
CA TRP A 21 -1.80 0.85 -20.39
C TRP A 21 -2.76 1.80 -21.10
N GLU A 22 -4.00 1.87 -20.63
CA GLU A 22 -4.96 2.80 -21.17
C GLU A 22 -4.64 4.23 -20.71
N THR A 23 -4.68 5.16 -21.65
CA THR A 23 -4.38 6.58 -21.44
C THR A 23 -5.48 7.49 -21.97
N GLN A 24 -6.51 6.95 -22.61
CA GLN A 24 -7.59 7.74 -23.21
C GLN A 24 -8.83 7.76 -22.30
N VAL A 25 -9.43 8.95 -22.19
CA VAL A 25 -10.77 9.14 -21.61
C VAL A 25 -11.79 8.28 -22.36
N THR A 26 -12.89 7.91 -21.70
CA THR A 26 -14.04 7.13 -22.21
C THR A 26 -13.87 5.62 -22.27
N SER A 27 -12.70 5.10 -21.89
CA SER A 27 -12.52 3.67 -21.67
C SER A 27 -13.28 3.26 -20.41
N LYS A 28 -14.34 2.47 -20.56
CA LYS A 28 -15.12 1.90 -19.45
C LYS A 28 -15.08 0.38 -19.54
N HIS A 29 -14.99 -0.28 -18.39
CA HIS A 29 -15.15 -1.73 -18.32
C HIS A 29 -16.01 -2.12 -17.13
N TYR A 30 -16.87 -3.09 -17.38
CA TYR A 30 -17.78 -3.63 -16.40
C TYR A 30 -17.46 -5.11 -16.22
N THR A 31 -17.19 -5.53 -14.99
CA THR A 31 -17.00 -6.93 -14.66
C THR A 31 -17.50 -7.24 -13.25
N ALA A 32 -17.91 -8.49 -13.05
CA ALA A 32 -18.13 -9.00 -11.72
C ALA A 32 -16.78 -9.30 -11.06
N VAL A 33 -16.61 -8.94 -9.78
CA VAL A 33 -15.42 -9.31 -8.99
C VAL A 33 -15.88 -10.09 -7.75
N LYS A 34 -15.55 -11.39 -7.70
CA LYS A 34 -15.96 -12.26 -6.58
C LYS A 34 -14.99 -12.18 -5.43
N ALA A 35 -15.44 -12.59 -4.24
CA ALA A 35 -14.60 -12.70 -3.04
C ALA A 35 -13.31 -13.49 -3.32
N GLY A 36 -12.15 -12.90 -3.01
CA GLY A 36 -10.83 -13.48 -3.21
C GLY A 36 -10.37 -13.60 -4.67
N GLU A 37 -11.11 -13.05 -5.64
CA GLU A 37 -10.70 -13.05 -7.05
C GLU A 37 -10.04 -11.72 -7.46
N THR A 38 -9.07 -11.82 -8.37
CA THR A 38 -8.46 -10.68 -9.05
C THR A 38 -9.01 -10.52 -10.46
N SER A 39 -9.62 -9.37 -10.73
CA SER A 39 -10.14 -8.98 -12.03
C SER A 39 -9.30 -7.88 -12.68
N GLN A 40 -9.05 -8.04 -13.98
CA GLN A 40 -8.33 -7.07 -14.80
C GLN A 40 -9.33 -6.32 -15.67
N PHE A 41 -9.30 -4.98 -15.63
CA PHE A 41 -10.22 -4.12 -16.37
C PHE A 41 -9.55 -3.68 -17.66
N TYR A 42 -10.21 -3.90 -18.79
CA TYR A 42 -9.67 -3.57 -20.11
C TYR A 42 -10.55 -2.57 -20.85
N SER A 43 -9.94 -1.62 -21.55
CA SER A 43 -10.66 -0.78 -22.50
C SER A 43 -11.15 -1.58 -23.70
N GLU A 44 -12.02 -0.97 -24.52
CA GLU A 44 -12.50 -1.55 -25.78
C GLU A 44 -11.35 -1.90 -26.75
N ASN A 45 -10.22 -1.20 -26.64
CA ASN A 45 -9.02 -1.44 -27.43
C ASN A 45 -8.11 -2.54 -26.84
N GLY A 46 -8.54 -3.22 -25.77
CA GLY A 46 -7.80 -4.29 -25.12
C GLY A 46 -6.62 -3.83 -24.27
N LYS A 47 -6.53 -2.52 -23.95
CA LYS A 47 -5.51 -1.97 -23.05
C LYS A 47 -5.95 -2.12 -21.60
N ILE A 48 -5.01 -2.27 -20.67
CA ILE A 48 -5.33 -2.42 -19.25
C ILE A 48 -5.62 -1.04 -18.66
N ILE A 49 -6.75 -0.91 -17.97
CA ILE A 49 -7.13 0.30 -17.23
C ILE A 49 -6.62 0.21 -15.79
N ALA A 50 -6.99 -0.87 -15.09
CA ALA A 50 -6.62 -1.15 -13.70
C ALA A 50 -6.80 -2.64 -13.38
N SER A 51 -6.26 -3.08 -12.24
CA SER A 51 -6.51 -4.38 -11.64
C SER A 51 -7.19 -4.20 -10.29
N VAL A 52 -8.20 -5.02 -10.01
CA VAL A 52 -8.89 -5.03 -8.72
C VAL A 52 -8.88 -6.44 -8.17
N GLU A 53 -8.46 -6.58 -6.93
CA GLU A 53 -8.52 -7.83 -6.17
C GLU A 53 -9.48 -7.63 -5.00
N ASN A 54 -10.55 -8.42 -4.96
CA ASN A 54 -11.53 -8.34 -3.89
C ASN A 54 -10.98 -8.99 -2.62
N LEU A 55 -10.78 -8.18 -1.60
CA LEU A 55 -10.28 -8.60 -0.29
C LEU A 55 -11.41 -8.86 0.71
N GLY A 56 -12.65 -8.52 0.35
CA GLY A 56 -13.84 -8.78 1.15
C GLY A 56 -14.26 -10.25 1.15
N SER A 57 -15.02 -10.63 2.16
CA SER A 57 -15.66 -11.95 2.28
C SER A 57 -16.90 -12.11 1.40
N GLU A 58 -17.39 -11.02 0.81
CA GLU A 58 -18.55 -10.96 -0.06
C GLU A 58 -18.16 -10.56 -1.48
N ASP A 59 -18.97 -10.98 -2.46
CA ASP A 59 -18.79 -10.55 -3.84
C ASP A 59 -19.04 -9.04 -3.94
N ILE A 60 -18.15 -8.32 -4.63
CA ILE A 60 -18.37 -6.92 -5.02
C ILE A 60 -19.56 -6.82 -5.98
N ASN A 61 -19.91 -7.94 -6.62
CA ASN A 61 -20.79 -8.01 -7.77
C ASN A 61 -20.22 -7.10 -8.84
N CYS A 62 -21.00 -6.14 -9.29
CA CYS A 62 -20.69 -5.39 -10.49
C CYS A 62 -19.88 -4.16 -10.17
N MET A 63 -18.68 -4.10 -10.76
CA MET A 63 -17.80 -2.96 -10.69
C MET A 63 -17.61 -2.35 -12.07
N ASN A 64 -17.74 -1.03 -12.15
CA ASN A 64 -17.44 -0.24 -13.33
C ASN A 64 -16.20 0.61 -13.07
N LEU A 65 -15.22 0.50 -13.95
CA LEU A 65 -13.98 1.25 -13.85
C LEU A 65 -13.73 2.02 -15.14
N SER A 66 -13.39 3.30 -15.01
CA SER A 66 -13.15 4.17 -16.16
C SER A 66 -12.07 5.22 -15.93
N ILE A 67 -11.48 5.71 -17.02
CA ILE A 67 -10.64 6.91 -17.00
C ILE A 67 -11.51 8.11 -17.33
N THR A 68 -11.65 9.03 -16.37
CA THR A 68 -12.49 10.23 -16.47
C THR A 68 -11.74 11.44 -17.00
N ASN A 69 -10.43 11.47 -16.81
CA ASN A 69 -9.55 12.48 -17.36
C ASN A 69 -8.20 11.87 -17.72
N SER A 70 -7.51 12.44 -18.70
CA SER A 70 -6.21 11.96 -19.19
C SER A 70 -5.26 13.11 -19.42
N GLY A 71 -3.96 12.87 -19.25
CA GLY A 71 -2.93 13.83 -19.64
C GLY A 71 -1.62 13.60 -18.89
N ASN A 72 -0.58 14.30 -19.34
CA ASN A 72 0.77 14.23 -18.77
C ASN A 72 1.05 15.47 -17.92
N GLY A 73 0.18 15.77 -16.95
CA GLY A 73 0.28 16.95 -16.09
C GLY A 73 -0.50 16.75 -14.80
N TRP A 74 -0.63 17.82 -14.02
CA TRP A 74 -1.37 17.83 -12.76
C TRP A 74 -2.20 19.11 -12.65
N ASN A 75 -3.26 19.04 -11.85
CA ASN A 75 -4.08 20.18 -11.43
C ASN A 75 -3.87 20.46 -9.94
N ASN A 76 -4.15 21.69 -9.51
CA ASN A 76 -4.22 22.01 -8.08
C ASN A 76 -5.44 21.32 -7.46
N LEU A 77 -5.26 20.72 -6.28
CA LEU A 77 -6.37 20.32 -5.44
C LEU A 77 -7.10 21.59 -4.96
N PRO A 78 -8.44 21.67 -5.09
CA PRO A 78 -9.16 22.88 -4.70
C PRO A 78 -8.93 23.21 -3.22
N GLY A 79 -8.61 24.48 -2.93
CA GLY A 79 -8.35 24.93 -1.56
C GLY A 79 -7.03 24.47 -0.95
N SER A 80 -6.17 23.79 -1.70
CA SER A 80 -4.91 23.23 -1.22
C SER A 80 -3.70 23.73 -2.02
N ILE A 81 -2.50 23.60 -1.44
CA ILE A 81 -1.23 23.79 -2.15
C ILE A 81 -0.76 22.51 -2.86
N HIS A 82 -1.50 21.41 -2.66
CA HIS A 82 -1.23 20.10 -3.22
C HIS A 82 -1.87 19.94 -4.60
N HIS A 83 -1.45 18.89 -5.29
CA HIS A 83 -1.78 18.63 -6.69
C HIS A 83 -2.35 17.22 -6.87
N TYR A 84 -3.10 17.00 -7.94
CA TYR A 84 -3.50 15.67 -8.40
C TYR A 84 -3.21 15.50 -9.89
N SER A 85 -2.92 14.26 -10.31
CA SER A 85 -2.61 13.94 -11.71
C SER A 85 -3.77 14.27 -12.65
N HIS A 86 -3.48 14.63 -13.90
CA HIS A 86 -4.51 14.76 -14.93
C HIS A 86 -5.22 13.43 -15.21
N LYS A 87 -4.50 12.31 -15.09
CA LYS A 87 -5.11 10.99 -15.22
C LYS A 87 -5.92 10.68 -13.97
N ASN A 88 -7.23 10.59 -14.15
CA ASN A 88 -8.19 10.28 -13.10
C ASN A 88 -8.95 9.01 -13.44
N TYR A 89 -9.22 8.22 -12.42
CA TYR A 89 -10.08 7.05 -12.50
C TYR A 89 -11.41 7.34 -11.82
N LEU A 90 -12.46 6.67 -12.26
CA LEU A 90 -13.71 6.54 -11.54
C LEU A 90 -13.97 5.06 -11.35
N ILE A 91 -14.17 4.66 -10.10
CA ILE A 91 -14.60 3.32 -9.72
C ILE A 91 -15.99 3.43 -9.12
N GLU A 92 -16.91 2.65 -9.67
CA GLU A 92 -18.28 2.50 -9.19
C GLU A 92 -18.50 1.04 -8.84
N THR A 93 -18.97 0.78 -7.63
CA THR A 93 -19.29 -0.56 -7.12
C THR A 93 -20.75 -0.59 -6.65
N GLU A 94 -21.45 -1.70 -6.91
CA GLU A 94 -22.79 -1.93 -6.35
C GLU A 94 -22.76 -2.19 -4.84
N ASN A 95 -21.65 -2.72 -4.33
CA ASN A 95 -21.43 -2.89 -2.90
C ASN A 95 -20.65 -1.69 -2.36
N GLU A 96 -21.32 -0.80 -1.62
CA GLU A 96 -20.70 0.39 -0.99
C GLU A 96 -19.64 0.02 0.05
N ASN A 97 -19.73 -1.18 0.63
CA ASN A 97 -18.74 -1.72 1.57
C ASN A 97 -17.69 -2.60 0.88
N ALA A 98 -17.67 -2.63 -0.45
CA ALA A 98 -16.66 -3.39 -1.21
C ALA A 98 -15.27 -2.99 -0.76
N TYR A 99 -14.47 -3.96 -0.33
CA TYR A 99 -13.11 -3.75 0.13
C TYR A 99 -12.14 -4.46 -0.81
N TYR A 100 -11.20 -3.72 -1.40
CA TYR A 100 -10.37 -4.26 -2.47
C TYR A 100 -9.00 -3.60 -2.60
N LYS A 101 -8.07 -4.38 -3.14
CA LYS A 101 -6.76 -3.93 -3.60
C LYS A 101 -6.86 -3.43 -5.03
N LEU A 102 -6.36 -2.23 -5.26
CA LEU A 102 -6.41 -1.52 -6.52
C LEU A 102 -4.99 -1.34 -7.06
N LYS A 103 -4.73 -1.78 -8.29
CA LYS A 103 -3.50 -1.48 -9.03
C LYS A 103 -3.83 -0.54 -10.18
N LEU A 104 -3.20 0.63 -10.15
CA LEU A 104 -3.33 1.68 -11.16
C LEU A 104 -2.07 1.73 -12.02
N TYR A 105 -2.23 2.01 -13.30
CA TYR A 105 -1.14 1.96 -14.27
C TYR A 105 -0.90 3.33 -14.91
N PHE A 106 0.35 3.77 -14.91
CA PHE A 106 0.75 5.06 -15.46
C PHE A 106 1.94 4.89 -16.39
N THR A 107 1.91 5.62 -17.50
CA THR A 107 3.05 5.64 -18.42
C THR A 107 4.22 6.42 -17.83
N TYR A 108 5.43 6.22 -18.38
CA TYR A 108 6.58 7.03 -18.00
C TYR A 108 6.30 8.54 -18.05
N ASN A 109 5.65 9.01 -19.12
CA ASN A 109 5.35 10.44 -19.28
C ASN A 109 4.34 10.97 -18.26
N GLU A 110 3.35 10.15 -17.89
CA GLU A 110 2.37 10.49 -16.86
C GLU A 110 3.03 10.56 -15.48
N MET A 111 4.06 9.75 -15.21
CA MET A 111 4.79 9.76 -13.92
C MET A 111 5.92 10.78 -13.85
N ASN A 112 6.56 11.09 -14.98
CA ASN A 112 7.73 11.98 -15.02
C ASN A 112 7.39 13.44 -14.62
N ILE A 113 6.11 13.81 -14.57
CA ILE A 113 5.65 15.11 -14.05
C ILE A 113 5.93 15.30 -12.56
N TRP A 114 6.11 14.20 -11.83
CA TRP A 114 6.40 14.18 -10.38
C TRP A 114 7.89 14.13 -10.08
N SER A 115 8.74 14.45 -11.07
CA SER A 115 10.21 14.42 -11.06
C SER A 115 10.87 14.56 -9.67
N GLY A 116 11.18 13.42 -9.03
CA GLY A 116 11.94 13.35 -7.77
C GLY A 116 11.11 13.18 -6.49
N VAL A 117 9.78 13.15 -6.55
CA VAL A 117 8.89 12.99 -5.39
C VAL A 117 8.04 11.72 -5.44
N LEU A 118 8.46 10.69 -6.20
CA LEU A 118 7.73 9.41 -6.27
C LEU A 118 7.48 8.78 -4.89
N SER A 119 8.42 8.93 -3.96
CA SER A 119 8.30 8.49 -2.55
C SER A 119 7.24 9.24 -1.74
N ASN A 120 6.76 10.37 -2.25
CA ASN A 120 5.84 11.27 -1.55
C ASN A 120 4.45 11.25 -2.17
N LEU A 121 4.25 10.41 -3.19
CA LEU A 121 2.98 10.30 -3.85
C LEU A 121 2.03 9.41 -3.06
N ASN A 122 0.78 9.82 -3.02
CA ASN A 122 -0.33 9.06 -2.46
C ASN A 122 -1.44 8.97 -3.51
N ILE A 123 -2.45 8.17 -3.21
CA ILE A 123 -3.69 8.17 -3.97
C ILE A 123 -4.68 9.06 -3.23
N ILE A 124 -5.31 9.98 -3.96
CA ILE A 124 -6.47 10.71 -3.44
C ILE A 124 -7.73 10.05 -3.97
N LYS A 125 -8.71 9.90 -3.09
CA LYS A 125 -10.05 9.40 -3.40
C LYS A 125 -11.08 10.44 -2.97
N SER A 126 -12.05 10.69 -3.84
CA SER A 126 -13.17 11.60 -3.60
C SER A 126 -14.49 10.99 -4.02
N GLU A 127 -15.58 11.31 -3.33
CA GLU A 127 -16.94 10.95 -3.75
C GLU A 127 -17.42 11.79 -4.95
N THR A 128 -16.78 12.94 -5.18
CA THR A 128 -17.11 13.88 -6.27
C THR A 128 -15.92 14.05 -7.22
N PRO A 129 -16.11 14.58 -8.44
CA PRO A 129 -14.98 14.86 -9.31
C PRO A 129 -13.93 15.71 -8.57
N LEU A 130 -12.65 15.32 -8.64
CA LEU A 130 -11.55 15.98 -7.91
C LEU A 130 -11.40 17.49 -8.20
N SER A 131 -11.92 17.97 -9.32
CA SER A 131 -11.98 19.41 -9.64
C SER A 131 -13.01 20.19 -8.81
N GLN A 132 -13.89 19.49 -8.10
CA GLN A 132 -14.98 20.02 -7.28
C GLN A 132 -14.84 19.63 -5.80
N SER A 133 -13.91 18.74 -5.46
CA SER A 133 -13.73 18.34 -4.07
C SER A 133 -13.18 19.49 -3.24
N VAL A 134 -13.73 19.69 -2.05
CA VAL A 134 -13.37 20.82 -1.20
C VAL A 134 -12.86 20.46 0.18
N ASN A 135 -13.24 19.32 0.81
CA ASN A 135 -12.74 18.96 2.14
C ASN A 135 -12.87 17.47 2.56
N ASP A 136 -13.56 16.60 1.81
CA ASP A 136 -13.86 15.22 2.23
C ASP A 136 -13.07 14.16 1.44
N ASP A 137 -11.88 14.54 0.96
CA ASP A 137 -11.02 13.63 0.23
C ASP A 137 -10.26 12.70 1.17
N GLU A 138 -10.30 11.41 0.84
CA GLU A 138 -9.53 10.38 1.51
C GLU A 138 -8.15 10.28 0.85
N ILE A 139 -7.08 10.51 1.62
CA ILE A 139 -5.70 10.26 1.15
C ILE A 139 -5.31 8.85 1.53
N LEU A 140 -5.17 8.01 0.51
CA LEU A 140 -4.78 6.62 0.58
C LEU A 140 -3.27 6.49 0.34
N GLY A 141 -2.58 5.83 1.26
CA GLY A 141 -1.17 5.52 1.08
C GLY A 141 -0.94 4.62 -0.14
N ILE A 142 0.17 4.85 -0.84
CA ILE A 142 0.70 3.91 -1.84
C ILE A 142 1.69 2.99 -1.13
N TYR A 143 1.47 1.69 -1.23
CA TYR A 143 2.35 0.70 -0.59
C TYR A 143 3.23 -0.07 -1.57
N LEU A 144 3.03 0.11 -2.89
CA LEU A 144 3.87 -0.50 -3.90
C LEU A 144 3.91 0.38 -5.14
N ILE A 145 5.12 0.74 -5.57
CA ILE A 145 5.38 1.36 -6.87
C ILE A 145 6.34 0.44 -7.61
N GLU A 146 5.84 -0.32 -8.57
CA GLU A 146 6.67 -1.14 -9.44
C GLU A 146 6.95 -0.38 -10.75
N GLN A 147 8.23 -0.30 -11.11
CA GLN A 147 8.63 0.14 -12.43
C GLN A 147 8.87 -1.07 -13.33
N TYR A 148 8.09 -1.18 -14.41
CA TYR A 148 8.30 -2.22 -15.41
C TYR A 148 9.54 -1.89 -16.25
N GLN A 149 10.57 -2.72 -16.13
CA GLN A 149 11.77 -2.66 -16.96
C GLN A 149 11.47 -3.21 -18.36
N GLY A 150 10.77 -2.40 -19.16
CA GLY A 150 10.46 -2.65 -20.57
C GLY A 150 10.74 -1.39 -21.40
N PRO A 151 10.54 -1.43 -22.73
CA PRO A 151 10.84 -0.30 -23.61
C PRO A 151 10.03 0.99 -23.31
N PHE A 152 9.04 0.92 -22.44
CA PHE A 152 8.16 2.04 -22.08
C PHE A 152 8.26 2.51 -20.63
N SER A 153 9.12 1.90 -19.79
CA SER A 153 9.41 2.31 -18.39
C SER A 153 8.16 2.77 -17.60
N ASP A 154 7.12 1.95 -17.63
CA ASP A 154 5.83 2.29 -17.03
C ASP A 154 5.77 1.92 -15.54
N TYR A 155 4.76 2.45 -14.84
CA TYR A 155 4.60 2.32 -13.40
C TYR A 155 3.27 1.67 -13.05
N MET A 156 3.30 0.78 -12.07
CA MET A 156 2.12 0.25 -11.40
C MET A 156 2.16 0.67 -9.95
N LEU A 157 1.09 1.32 -9.51
CA LEU A 157 0.93 1.79 -8.14
C LEU A 157 -0.21 1.00 -7.50
N SER A 158 0.04 0.45 -6.33
CA SER A 158 -0.97 -0.32 -5.61
C SER A 158 -1.42 0.41 -4.34
N THR A 159 -2.74 0.43 -4.13
CA THR A 159 -3.40 0.93 -2.92
C THR A 159 -4.55 -0.02 -2.54
N THR A 160 -5.21 0.26 -1.42
CA THR A 160 -6.48 -0.39 -1.04
C THR A 160 -7.49 0.68 -0.74
N MET A 161 -8.75 0.37 -1.02
CA MET A 161 -9.84 1.28 -0.73
C MET A 161 -11.13 0.52 -0.47
N ALA A 162 -12.08 1.22 0.13
CA ALA A 162 -13.46 0.79 0.24
C ALA A 162 -14.38 1.62 -0.67
N GLY A 163 -15.42 1.00 -1.19
CA GLY A 163 -16.52 1.67 -1.89
C GLY A 163 -16.15 2.31 -3.23
N SER A 164 -16.99 3.23 -3.70
CA SER A 164 -16.82 3.95 -4.97
C SER A 164 -15.97 5.21 -4.80
N GLY A 165 -15.48 5.78 -5.90
CA GLY A 165 -14.85 7.10 -5.89
C GLY A 165 -14.11 7.51 -7.15
N PHE A 166 -13.84 8.81 -7.25
CA PHE A 166 -12.88 9.42 -8.16
C PHE A 166 -11.48 9.33 -7.56
N ILE A 167 -10.52 8.88 -8.36
CA ILE A 167 -9.20 8.50 -7.88
C ILE A 167 -8.13 9.15 -8.74
N ALA A 168 -7.11 9.72 -8.11
CA ALA A 168 -5.93 10.22 -8.80
C ALA A 168 -4.67 10.04 -7.96
N LEU A 169 -3.52 10.21 -8.58
CA LEU A 169 -2.24 10.33 -7.90
C LEU A 169 -2.11 11.75 -7.35
N THR A 170 -1.62 11.91 -6.13
CA THR A 170 -1.46 13.22 -5.46
C THR A 170 -0.12 13.33 -4.73
N ASP A 171 0.35 14.56 -4.52
CA ASP A 171 1.45 14.87 -3.60
C ASP A 171 0.96 15.28 -2.19
N GLN A 172 -0.35 15.24 -1.95
CA GLN A 172 -0.90 15.42 -0.61
C GLN A 172 -0.46 14.26 0.27
N SER A 173 0.07 14.58 1.45
CA SER A 173 0.51 13.58 2.41
C SER A 173 -0.69 13.01 3.18
N VAL A 174 -0.64 11.72 3.52
CA VAL A 174 -1.55 11.16 4.53
C VAL A 174 -1.23 11.85 5.85
N GLU A 175 -2.19 12.60 6.41
CA GLU A 175 -2.06 13.11 7.78
C GLU A 175 -2.17 11.93 8.76
N SER A 176 -1.07 11.24 9.00
CA SER A 176 -0.97 10.26 10.07
C SER A 176 -0.37 10.92 11.31
N SER A 177 -1.04 10.87 12.46
CA SER A 177 -0.38 11.14 13.74
C SER A 177 0.70 10.10 13.98
N ASN A 178 1.97 10.46 13.85
CA ASN A 178 3.05 9.51 14.06
C ASN A 178 3.33 9.37 15.55
N VAL A 179 3.52 8.12 16.00
CA VAL A 179 4.17 7.87 17.28
C VAL A 179 5.67 7.88 17.01
N ASN A 180 6.33 8.94 17.42
CA ASN A 180 7.77 9.13 17.18
C ASN A 180 8.57 8.48 18.31
N ILE A 181 9.50 7.62 17.92
CA ILE A 181 10.55 7.09 18.78
C ILE A 181 11.80 7.93 18.51
N ASP A 182 11.93 9.00 19.29
CA ASP A 182 12.98 10.01 19.14
C ASP A 182 14.29 9.64 19.86
N VAL A 183 14.29 8.54 20.61
CA VAL A 183 15.45 8.05 21.34
C VAL A 183 15.54 6.53 21.25
N GLY A 184 16.63 6.05 20.66
CA GLY A 184 17.00 4.65 20.63
C GLY A 184 16.16 3.78 19.71
N SER A 185 16.32 2.48 19.89
CA SER A 185 15.57 1.45 19.15
C SER A 185 14.27 1.05 19.88
N TYR A 186 13.32 0.48 19.15
CA TYR A 186 12.10 -0.06 19.73
C TYR A 186 12.23 -1.57 19.91
N VAL A 187 11.89 -2.08 21.10
CA VAL A 187 12.09 -3.49 21.47
C VAL A 187 10.75 -4.09 21.89
N ILE A 188 10.28 -5.08 21.14
CA ILE A 188 9.22 -6.00 21.56
C ILE A 188 9.85 -6.97 22.55
N ASN A 189 9.65 -6.73 23.85
CA ASN A 189 10.37 -7.41 24.93
C ASN A 189 9.62 -8.63 25.46
N ASP A 190 9.03 -9.38 24.54
CA ASP A 190 8.28 -10.60 24.78
C ASP A 190 8.68 -11.63 23.72
N PRO A 191 9.14 -12.84 24.09
CA PRO A 191 9.36 -13.94 23.16
C PRO A 191 8.16 -14.29 22.28
N GLU A 192 6.94 -14.04 22.77
CA GLU A 192 5.71 -14.26 22.00
C GLU A 192 5.19 -12.99 21.32
N GLY A 193 5.84 -11.85 21.57
CA GLY A 193 5.36 -10.54 21.14
C GLY A 193 5.43 -10.34 19.64
N LYS A 194 4.36 -9.79 19.08
CA LYS A 194 4.19 -9.62 17.64
C LYS A 194 3.97 -8.15 17.31
N VAL A 195 4.31 -7.79 16.08
CA VAL A 195 3.92 -6.51 15.51
C VAL A 195 2.82 -6.77 14.51
N MET A 196 1.61 -6.34 14.81
CA MET A 196 0.55 -6.31 13.83
C MET A 196 0.78 -5.15 12.86
N LEU A 197 1.10 -5.52 11.62
CA LEU A 197 1.10 -4.63 10.49
C LEU A 197 -0.27 -4.78 9.81
N THR A 198 -1.01 -3.69 9.70
CA THR A 198 -2.24 -3.70 8.92
C THR A 198 -1.88 -3.50 7.46
N SER A 199 -1.75 -4.62 6.74
CA SER A 199 -1.61 -4.63 5.30
C SER A 199 -2.98 -4.90 4.69
N LEU A 200 -3.62 -3.87 4.15
CA LEU A 200 -4.67 -4.06 3.15
C LEU A 200 -5.86 -4.87 3.68
N GLY A 201 -6.40 -4.46 4.83
CA GLY A 201 -7.68 -4.91 5.41
C GLY A 201 -7.77 -6.38 5.77
N ASP A 202 -6.69 -7.12 5.59
CA ASP A 202 -6.22 -8.06 6.58
C ASP A 202 -5.18 -7.38 7.48
N SER A 203 -5.15 -7.79 8.73
CA SER A 203 -3.99 -7.53 9.56
C SER A 203 -3.11 -8.77 9.52
N CYS A 204 -1.80 -8.58 9.54
CA CYS A 204 -0.86 -9.68 9.70
C CYS A 204 0.05 -9.38 10.87
N PHE A 205 0.41 -10.42 11.59
CA PHE A 205 1.41 -10.32 12.62
C PHE A 205 2.77 -10.63 12.02
N LEU A 206 3.65 -9.64 12.03
CA LEU A 206 5.07 -9.86 11.95
C LEU A 206 5.55 -10.42 13.29
N ALA A 207 6.01 -11.67 13.28
CA ALA A 207 6.52 -12.35 14.45
C ALA A 207 7.89 -12.98 14.14
N TYR A 208 8.75 -13.03 15.16
CA TYR A 208 9.99 -13.77 15.11
C TYR A 208 9.94 -14.97 16.07
N PRO A 209 9.43 -16.13 15.64
CA PRO A 209 9.41 -17.34 16.45
C PRO A 209 10.82 -17.90 16.70
N ASP A 210 10.93 -18.69 17.77
CA ASP A 210 12.18 -19.31 18.24
C ASP A 210 12.81 -20.34 17.26
N ASP A 211 12.14 -20.67 16.16
CA ASP A 211 12.67 -21.55 15.12
C ASP A 211 13.67 -20.84 14.18
N GLY A 212 13.90 -19.55 14.41
CA GLY A 212 14.85 -18.75 13.67
C GLY A 212 14.32 -18.23 12.33
N VAL A 213 13.04 -18.47 12.03
CA VAL A 213 12.41 -18.11 10.75
C VAL A 213 11.37 -17.03 10.98
N TRP A 214 11.51 -15.91 10.28
CA TRP A 214 10.47 -14.88 10.26
C TRP A 214 9.14 -15.47 9.79
N SER A 215 8.09 -15.21 10.58
CA SER A 215 6.75 -15.67 10.24
C SER A 215 5.83 -14.47 10.10
N ILE A 216 5.03 -14.51 9.04
CA ILE A 216 3.88 -13.63 8.88
C ILE A 216 2.67 -14.48 9.22
N LEU A 217 2.03 -14.16 10.34
CA LEU A 217 0.89 -14.91 10.85
C LEU A 217 -0.40 -14.18 10.48
N PRO A 218 -1.46 -14.88 10.05
CA PRO A 218 -2.75 -14.26 9.80
C PRO A 218 -3.35 -13.70 11.10
N HIS A 219 -4.12 -12.60 11.01
CA HIS A 219 -4.85 -11.98 12.13
C HIS A 219 -6.13 -12.77 12.48
N ASN A 220 -5.97 -14.04 12.83
CA ASN A 220 -7.01 -14.83 13.48
C ASN A 220 -6.71 -15.04 14.99
N GLN A 221 -5.66 -14.39 15.50
CA GLN A 221 -5.25 -14.46 16.90
C GLN A 221 -5.71 -13.20 17.66
N SER A 222 -6.05 -13.37 18.94
CA SER A 222 -6.38 -12.27 19.82
C SER A 222 -5.17 -11.35 20.02
N LEU A 223 -5.38 -10.05 19.82
CA LEU A 223 -4.42 -9.02 20.17
C LEU A 223 -4.29 -8.90 21.68
N HIS A 224 -3.07 -9.00 22.18
CA HIS A 224 -2.74 -8.70 23.58
C HIS A 224 -1.73 -7.56 23.57
N GLY A 225 -2.16 -6.29 23.48
CA GLY A 225 -1.18 -5.20 23.58
C GLY A 225 -1.61 -3.78 23.20
N THR A 226 -0.60 -2.96 22.87
CA THR A 226 -0.71 -1.52 22.65
C THR A 226 -1.10 -1.20 21.20
N GLY A 227 -2.22 -0.51 21.02
CA GLY A 227 -2.73 -0.09 19.72
C GLY A 227 -2.37 1.36 19.37
N ILE A 228 -1.77 1.56 18.20
CA ILE A 228 -1.67 2.86 17.53
C ILE A 228 -2.89 2.99 16.61
N ASN A 229 -3.91 3.70 17.10
CA ASN A 229 -5.23 3.79 16.46
C ASN A 229 -5.26 4.67 15.20
N ASN A 230 -4.38 5.65 15.11
CA ASN A 230 -4.31 6.64 14.02
C ASN A 230 -2.84 6.97 13.78
N GLY A 231 -2.08 6.17 13.03
CA GLY A 231 -0.66 6.51 12.90
C GLY A 231 0.31 5.46 12.43
N ASN A 232 1.47 5.92 11.96
CA ASN A 232 2.66 5.09 11.80
C ASN A 232 3.46 5.09 13.12
N LEU A 233 4.20 4.01 13.35
CA LEU A 233 5.33 4.05 14.29
C LEU A 233 6.55 4.59 13.53
N PHE A 234 7.11 5.71 13.96
CA PHE A 234 8.28 6.30 13.31
C PHE A 234 9.53 6.16 14.19
N LEU A 235 10.47 5.34 13.75
CA LEU A 235 11.80 5.20 14.34
C LEU A 235 12.70 6.31 13.76
N LYS A 236 12.70 7.48 14.43
CA LYS A 236 13.21 8.74 13.87
C LYS A 236 14.73 8.80 13.89
N GLU A 237 15.36 8.31 14.96
CA GLU A 237 16.81 8.41 15.14
C GLU A 237 17.58 7.56 14.12
N ILE A 238 18.64 8.11 13.52
CA ILE A 238 19.50 7.35 12.59
C ILE A 238 20.14 6.19 13.36
N GLY A 239 19.97 4.97 12.85
CA GLY A 239 20.46 3.76 13.52
C GLY A 239 19.51 3.23 14.60
N SER A 240 18.31 3.81 14.75
CA SER A 240 17.22 3.15 15.45
C SER A 240 16.69 1.98 14.63
N HIS A 241 16.33 0.92 15.32
CA HIS A 241 15.87 -0.32 14.71
C HIS A 241 14.70 -0.89 15.49
N LEU A 242 14.02 -1.87 14.91
CA LEU A 242 13.01 -2.66 15.60
C LEU A 242 13.66 -3.97 16.04
N TYR A 243 13.43 -4.36 17.29
CA TYR A 243 13.95 -5.61 17.84
C TYR A 243 12.82 -6.49 18.38
N PHE A 244 12.98 -7.80 18.20
CA PHE A 244 12.14 -8.84 18.77
C PHE A 244 12.99 -9.68 19.70
N LYS A 245 12.57 -9.85 20.95
CA LYS A 245 13.24 -10.74 21.89
C LYS A 245 12.85 -12.19 21.60
N THR A 246 13.78 -13.13 21.75
CA THR A 246 13.53 -14.57 21.66
C THR A 246 13.41 -15.22 23.04
N SER A 247 12.96 -16.47 23.11
CA SER A 247 12.95 -17.23 24.37
C SER A 247 14.35 -17.54 24.90
N SER A 248 15.37 -17.57 24.02
CA SER A 248 16.78 -17.67 24.41
C SER A 248 17.35 -16.39 25.04
N SER A 249 16.56 -15.31 25.12
CA SER A 249 16.94 -13.96 25.56
C SER A 249 17.87 -13.22 24.59
N ASP A 250 18.06 -13.73 23.38
CA ASP A 250 18.67 -13.01 22.27
C ASP A 250 17.67 -12.04 21.63
N TYR A 251 18.16 -11.21 20.71
CA TYR A 251 17.33 -10.21 20.03
C TYR A 251 17.52 -10.31 18.52
N TYR A 252 16.42 -10.26 17.79
CA TYR A 252 16.43 -10.15 16.34
C TYR A 252 16.08 -8.76 15.89
N ARG A 253 16.95 -8.20 15.06
CA ARG A 253 16.87 -6.83 14.58
C ARG A 253 16.31 -6.80 13.17
N VAL A 254 15.33 -5.92 12.97
CA VAL A 254 14.82 -5.49 11.67
C VAL A 254 15.25 -4.05 11.42
N TYR A 255 15.86 -3.79 10.26
CA TYR A 255 16.16 -2.44 9.81
C TYR A 255 16.12 -2.35 8.28
N VAL A 256 16.14 -1.13 7.77
CA VAL A 256 16.18 -0.87 6.32
C VAL A 256 17.51 -0.20 5.98
N ASP A 257 18.19 -0.72 4.96
CA ASP A 257 19.44 -0.12 4.48
C ASP A 257 19.21 1.11 3.58
N ASP A 258 20.29 1.69 3.09
CA ASP A 258 20.25 2.86 2.23
C ASP A 258 19.69 2.58 0.82
N ASN A 259 19.45 1.33 0.45
CA ASN A 259 18.84 0.97 -0.84
C ASN A 259 17.38 0.53 -0.68
N GLY A 260 16.82 0.59 0.54
CA GLY A 260 15.48 0.11 0.80
C GLY A 260 15.40 -1.41 1.01
N ASN A 261 16.52 -2.10 1.18
CA ASN A 261 16.51 -3.53 1.51
C ASN A 261 16.16 -3.70 2.98
N VAL A 262 15.19 -4.58 3.27
CA VAL A 262 14.89 -5.03 4.63
C VAL A 262 15.97 -6.01 5.06
N ILE A 263 16.70 -5.68 6.12
CA ILE A 263 17.77 -6.51 6.68
C ILE A 263 17.34 -7.07 8.02
N LEU A 264 17.58 -8.36 8.19
CA LEU A 264 17.21 -9.15 9.35
C LEU A 264 18.49 -9.76 9.92
N THR A 265 18.84 -9.43 11.17
CA THR A 265 20.07 -9.91 11.80
C THR A 265 19.84 -10.28 13.26
N GLU A 266 20.46 -11.37 13.69
CA GLU A 266 20.55 -11.74 15.10
C GLU A 266 21.53 -10.82 15.85
N ASN A 267 21.18 -10.48 17.07
CA ASN A 267 21.95 -9.69 18.01
C ASN A 267 21.91 -10.35 19.40
N ALA A 268 23.09 -10.65 19.95
CA ALA A 268 23.21 -11.25 21.28
C ALA A 268 22.85 -10.30 22.45
N GLN A 269 22.62 -9.01 22.18
CA GLN A 269 22.34 -8.00 23.21
C GLN A 269 21.26 -7.03 22.78
N ALA A 270 20.48 -6.58 23.77
CA ALA A 270 19.46 -5.56 23.59
C ALA A 270 20.12 -4.23 23.18
N PRO A 271 19.46 -3.44 22.31
CA PRO A 271 19.94 -2.11 21.97
C PRO A 271 19.99 -1.20 23.20
N THR A 272 20.91 -0.24 23.18
CA THR A 272 20.95 0.87 24.15
C THR A 272 21.34 2.15 23.41
N PRO A 273 20.54 3.23 23.45
CA PRO A 273 19.27 3.35 24.16
C PRO A 273 18.12 2.59 23.48
N ALA A 274 17.07 2.27 24.24
CA ALA A 274 15.91 1.54 23.75
C ALA A 274 14.63 1.83 24.52
N ILE A 275 13.50 1.78 23.80
CA ILE A 275 12.15 1.77 24.35
C ILE A 275 11.64 0.33 24.30
N TYR A 276 11.26 -0.20 25.46
CA TYR A 276 10.78 -1.57 25.59
C TYR A 276 9.26 -1.57 25.68
N LEU A 277 8.62 -2.37 24.84
CA LEU A 277 7.23 -2.77 24.98
C LEU A 277 7.21 -4.07 25.81
N PRO A 278 6.76 -4.03 27.07
CA PRO A 278 6.76 -5.22 27.93
C PRO A 278 5.56 -6.12 27.63
N ALA A 279 5.80 -7.40 27.35
CA ALA A 279 4.80 -8.48 27.31
C ALA A 279 3.49 -8.16 26.54
N ASP A 280 3.60 -7.45 25.41
CA ASP A 280 2.48 -6.96 24.63
C ASP A 280 2.81 -6.96 23.13
N ASP A 281 1.79 -7.22 22.30
CA ASP A 281 1.78 -6.98 20.88
C ASP A 281 1.77 -5.46 20.58
N LEU A 282 2.41 -5.06 19.49
CA LEU A 282 2.25 -3.73 18.91
C LEU A 282 1.24 -3.81 17.77
N ALA A 283 0.13 -3.08 17.88
CA ALA A 283 -0.87 -3.04 16.82
C ALA A 283 -0.92 -1.69 16.09
N LEU A 284 -0.69 -1.69 14.78
CA LEU A 284 -0.92 -0.52 13.92
C LEU A 284 -2.30 -0.62 13.29
N LEU A 285 -3.31 0.03 13.87
CA LEU A 285 -4.73 -0.30 13.62
C LEU A 285 -5.36 0.46 12.45
N SER A 286 -4.70 1.48 11.90
CA SER A 286 -5.24 2.25 10.77
C SER A 286 -4.89 1.62 9.43
N SER A 287 -5.82 1.71 8.48
CA SER A 287 -5.56 1.34 7.09
C SER A 287 -4.37 2.12 6.54
N GLY A 288 -3.39 1.42 5.99
CA GLY A 288 -2.19 2.05 5.46
C GLY A 288 -1.25 2.59 6.54
N SER A 289 -1.40 2.25 7.82
CA SER A 289 -0.35 2.45 8.82
C SER A 289 0.81 1.47 8.63
N GLY A 290 2.01 1.86 9.04
CA GLY A 290 3.19 0.99 9.01
C GLY A 290 4.27 1.45 9.97
N ILE A 291 5.41 0.76 9.95
CA ILE A 291 6.61 1.17 10.66
C ILE A 291 7.49 1.92 9.69
N ILE A 292 7.91 3.12 10.06
CA ILE A 292 8.83 3.94 9.27
C ILE A 292 10.19 3.92 9.96
N PHE A 293 11.23 3.57 9.20
CA PHE A 293 12.63 3.53 9.61
C PHE A 293 13.40 4.70 9.00
N THR A 294 14.27 5.34 9.77
CA THR A 294 15.31 6.23 9.23
C THR A 294 16.58 5.44 8.90
N SER A 295 16.98 5.44 7.63
CA SER A 295 18.20 4.78 7.14
C SER A 295 19.47 5.50 7.57
N PRO A 296 20.67 4.89 7.43
CA PRO A 296 21.95 5.53 7.75
C PRO A 296 22.18 6.88 7.04
N SER A 297 21.71 7.02 5.80
CA SER A 297 21.77 8.27 5.03
C SER A 297 20.58 9.23 5.28
N ASN A 298 19.85 9.06 6.39
CA ASN A 298 18.71 9.90 6.77
C ASN A 298 17.55 9.89 5.74
N ARG A 299 17.33 8.75 5.09
CA ARG A 299 16.15 8.53 4.25
C ARG A 299 15.12 7.70 5.01
N CYS A 300 13.84 7.98 4.83
CA CYS A 300 12.80 7.25 5.52
C CYS A 300 12.22 6.16 4.65
N TYR A 301 12.00 4.99 5.25
CA TYR A 301 11.45 3.83 4.57
C TYR A 301 10.32 3.24 5.39
N LYS A 302 9.18 3.00 4.75
CA LYS A 302 8.03 2.36 5.36
C LYS A 302 8.07 0.87 5.09
N LEU A 303 8.07 0.08 6.17
CA LEU A 303 7.96 -1.37 6.12
C LEU A 303 6.51 -1.76 5.85
N VAL A 304 6.32 -2.65 4.88
CA VAL A 304 5.03 -3.22 4.50
C VAL A 304 5.19 -4.72 4.24
N VAL A 305 4.05 -5.41 4.25
CA VAL A 305 3.96 -6.84 3.94
C VAL A 305 3.21 -6.99 2.63
N GLU A 306 3.77 -7.75 1.69
CA GLU A 306 3.08 -8.17 0.47
C GLU A 306 2.12 -9.34 0.74
N ASP A 307 1.16 -9.56 -0.18
CA ASP A 307 0.28 -10.75 -0.17
C ASP A 307 1.07 -12.08 -0.23
N SER A 308 2.30 -12.03 -0.74
CA SER A 308 3.23 -13.16 -0.77
C SER A 308 3.79 -13.53 0.62
N GLY A 309 3.55 -12.68 1.63
CA GLY A 309 4.16 -12.78 2.95
C GLY A 309 5.60 -12.28 2.99
N GLN A 310 6.07 -11.53 1.98
CA GLN A 310 7.40 -10.91 2.00
C GLN A 310 7.35 -9.51 2.63
N LEU A 311 8.38 -9.19 3.41
CA LEU A 311 8.61 -7.83 3.90
C LEU A 311 9.30 -7.00 2.84
N LEU A 312 8.73 -5.84 2.56
CA LEU A 312 9.32 -4.84 1.69
C LEU A 312 9.43 -3.51 2.41
N ALA A 313 10.34 -2.67 1.95
CA ALA A 313 10.46 -1.31 2.43
C ALA A 313 10.42 -0.33 1.25
N PHE A 314 9.59 0.70 1.38
CA PHE A 314 9.41 1.73 0.36
C PHE A 314 9.90 3.06 0.88
N GLN A 315 10.70 3.77 0.07
CA GLN A 315 11.13 5.10 0.44
C GLN A 315 9.90 6.00 0.57
N VAL A 316 9.78 6.67 1.70
CA VAL A 316 8.74 7.66 2.01
C VAL A 316 9.38 8.98 2.43
N LYS A 317 8.61 10.06 2.40
CA LYS A 317 9.01 11.29 3.08
C LYS A 317 9.17 11.00 4.58
N CYS A 318 10.25 11.49 5.16
CA CYS A 318 10.38 11.45 6.62
C CYS A 318 9.25 12.23 7.28
N PRO A 319 8.54 11.62 8.24
CA PRO A 319 7.60 12.36 9.08
C PRO A 319 8.28 13.55 9.78
N ASN A 320 7.53 14.63 9.98
CA ASN A 320 8.01 15.79 10.75
C ASN A 320 8.00 15.47 12.25
#